data_AF-A0A1G4TS51-F1
#
_entry.id   AF-A0A1G4TS51-F1
#
_cell.length_a   1.000
_cell.length_b   1.000
_cell.length_c   1.000
_cell.angle_alpha   90.00
_cell.angle_beta   90.00
_cell.angle_gamma   90.00
#
_symmetry.space_group_name_H-M   'P 1'
#
loop_
_entity.id
_entity.type
_entity.pdbx_description
1 polymer ?
#
loop_
_entity_poly.entity_id
_entity_poly.type
_entity_poly.pdbx_seq_one_letter_code
_entity_poly.pdbx_strand_id
1 'polypeptide(L)' 'METLIYVGIDVSKDRLDVHLRPLGESFTCGQSAPEIDGLVVRLQA' A
#
# COMPACT_ATOMS: atom_id res chain seq x y z
N MET A 1 17.24 -15.10 5.87
CA MET A 1 16.76 -13.98 6.70
C MET A 1 15.41 -13.60 6.14
N GLU A 2 14.35 -13.68 6.93
CA GLU A 2 13.05 -13.15 6.53
C GLU A 2 13.13 -11.63 6.54
N THR A 3 12.75 -11.00 5.44
CA THR A 3 12.69 -9.54 5.35
C THR A 3 11.30 -9.10 5.79
N LEU A 4 11.20 -8.46 6.95
CA LEU A 4 9.97 -7.82 7.39
C LEU A 4 9.71 -6.58 6.52
N ILE A 5 8.55 -6.57 5.85
CA ILE A 5 8.05 -5.39 5.14
C ILE A 5 7.09 -4.63 6.03
N TYR A 6 7.36 -3.34 6.20
CA TYR A 6 6.47 -2.41 6.87
C TYR A 6 5.69 -1.64 5.82
N VAL A 7 4.36 -1.70 5.91
CA VAL A 7 3.44 -0.97 5.04
C VAL A 7 2.89 0.22 5.83
N GLY A 8 3.32 1.42 5.47
CA GLY A 8 2.73 2.67 5.97
C GLY A 8 1.57 3.09 5.09
N ILE A 9 0.41 3.38 5.69
CA ILE A 9 -0.78 3.87 4.99
C ILE A 9 -1.12 5.25 5.56
N ASP A 10 -1.07 6.28 4.72
CA ASP A 10 -1.57 7.61 5.02
C ASP A 10 -2.90 7.85 4.29
N VAL A 11 -3.90 8.34 5.02
CA VAL A 11 -5.28 8.44 4.52
C VAL A 11 -5.59 9.90 4.19
N SER A 12 -5.88 10.15 2.92
CA SER A 12 -6.37 11.43 2.40
C SER A 12 -7.85 11.34 2.05
N LYS A 13 -8.46 12.45 1.59
CA LYS A 13 -9.91 12.54 1.35
C LYS A 13 -10.41 11.60 0.23
N ASP A 14 -9.58 11.35 -0.79
CA ASP A 14 -9.93 10.59 -1.99
C ASP A 14 -8.93 9.49 -2.33
N ARG A 15 -7.91 9.28 -1.48
CA ARG A 15 -6.79 8.38 -1.77
C ARG A 15 -6.05 7.91 -0.52
N LEU A 16 -5.28 6.85 -0.71
CA LEU A 16 -4.35 6.25 0.24
C LEU A 16 -2.94 6.37 -0.34
N ASP A 17 -2.04 6.98 0.43
CA ASP A 17 -0.62 7.02 0.11
C ASP A 17 0.09 5.87 0.85
N VAL A 18 0.74 4.98 0.09
CA VAL A 18 1.31 3.72 0.57
C VAL A 18 2.82 3.76 0.46
N HIS A 19 3.51 3.41 1.54
CA HIS A 19 4.97 3.37 1.62
C HIS A 19 5.46 2.01 2.09
N LEU A 20 6.34 1.36 1.32
CA LEU A 20 6.94 0.08 1.64
C LEU A 20 8.38 0.24 2.12
N ARG A 21 8.67 -0.21 3.34
CA ARG A 21 10.02 -0.20 3.92
C ARG A 21 10.49 -1.61 4.24
N PRO A 22 11.78 -1.95 4.01
CA PRO A 22 12.85 -1.06 3.57
C PRO A 22 12.95 -0.89 2.04
N LEU A 23 11.99 -1.39 1.27
CA LEU A 23 12.03 -1.42 -0.20
C LEU A 23 12.17 -0.03 -0.85
N GLY A 24 11.71 1.03 -0.19
CA GLY A 24 11.76 2.40 -0.72
C GLY A 24 10.71 2.65 -1.80
N GLU A 25 9.79 1.71 -2.00
CA GLU A 25 8.67 1.84 -2.92
C GLU A 25 7.56 2.68 -2.30
N SER A 26 6.92 3.51 -3.10
CA SER A 26 5.75 4.27 -2.69
C SER A 26 4.78 4.44 -3.85
N PHE A 27 3.49 4.38 -3.56
CA PHE A 27 2.44 4.53 -4.55
C PHE A 27 1.15 5.01 -3.91
N THR A 28 0.20 5.44 -4.73
CA THR A 28 -1.10 5.93 -4.30
C THR A 28 -2.20 5.05 -4.90
N CYS A 29 -3.28 4.82 -4.17
CA CYS A 29 -4.49 4.20 -4.68
C CYS A 29 -5.72 4.95 -4.16
N GLY A 30 -6.86 4.87 -4.86
CA GLY A 30 -8.11 5.41 -4.31
C GLY A 30 -8.66 4.53 -3.18
N GLN A 31 -9.73 5.01 -2.55
CA GLN A 31 -10.35 4.37 -1.38
C GLN A 31 -11.61 3.56 -1.70
N SER A 32 -11.94 3.37 -2.99
CA SER A 32 -13.09 2.54 -3.34
C SER A 32 -12.78 1.06 -3.07
N ALA A 33 -13.82 0.26 -2.84
CA ALA A 33 -13.64 -1.18 -2.58
C ALA A 33 -12.81 -1.89 -3.68
N PRO A 34 -13.03 -1.66 -4.99
CA PRO A 34 -12.20 -2.27 -6.03
C PRO A 34 -10.72 -1.84 -5.97
N GLU A 35 -10.44 -0.60 -5.57
CA GLU A 35 -9.06 -0.11 -5.45
C GLU A 35 -8.36 -0.71 -4.22
N ILE A 36 -9.09 -0.88 -3.12
CA ILE A 36 -8.60 -1.59 -1.93
C ILE A 36 -8.34 -3.07 -2.24
N ASP A 37 -9.22 -3.73 -2.99
CA ASP A 37 -8.99 -5.11 -3.43
C ASP A 37 -7.71 -5.21 -4.28
N GLY A 38 -7.50 -4.24 -5.18
CA GLY A 38 -6.25 -4.14 -5.96
C GLY A 38 -5.01 -3.92 -5.09
N LEU A 39 -5.12 -3.13 -4.02
CA LEU A 39 -4.05 -2.93 -3.03
C LEU A 39 -3.70 -4.25 -2.34
N VAL A 40 -4.70 -5.03 -1.90
CA VAL A 40 -4.47 -6.34 -1.23
C VAL A 40 -3.74 -7.29 -2.17
N VAL A 41 -4.19 -7.42 -3.42
CA VAL A 41 -3.54 -8.29 -4.42
C VAL A 41 -2.09 -7.88 -4.63
N ARG A 42 -1.81 -6.57 -4.71
CA ARG A 42 -0.44 -6.05 -4.87
C ARG A 42 0.47 -6.39 -3.69
N LEU A 43 -0.04 -6.29 -2.45
CA LEU A 43 0.76 -6.52 -1.24
C LEU A 43 1.00 -8.00 -0.92
N GLN A 44 0.28 -8.91 -1.58
CA GLN A 44 0.45 -10.36 -1.43
C GLN A 44 1.49 -10.96 -2.39
N ALA A 45 1.87 -10.22 -3.44
CA ALA A 45 2.85 -10.64 -4.45
C ALA A 45 4.28 -10.49 -3.94
#